data_AF-A0A9J7IZ53-F1
#
_entry.id   AF-A0A9J7IZ53-F1
#
_cell.length_a   1.000
_cell.length_b   1.000
_cell.length_c   1.000
_cell.angle_alpha   90.00
_cell.angle_beta   90.00
_cell.angle_gamma   90.00
#
_symmetry.space_group_name_H-M   'P 1'
#
loop_
_entity.id
_entity.type
_entity.pdbx_description
1 polymer ?
#
loop_
_entity_poly.entity_id
_entity_poly.type
_entity_poly.pdbx_seq_one_letter_code
_entity_poly.pdbx_strand_id
1 'polypeptide(L)'
;MASLSSLLPAPTQQVWDRDDERKAKRVGSALVVSQTSVPPYGQRKGWVPRAEEDFGDGGAFPEIHVAQYPLGMGARGKESTSNALAVQLDESGRVKYSAIARQGHSADKIIYSKLTDLLPSEVLAEDDPTLQKPDDEDIQDLTEKTKQALEKLTNAKISAAMPVKAAPKAAPAQYIRYTPAQQGGQFNSGAKQRVIRMVEAQSDPMEPPRFQINKKIPRAAPSPPAPVLHSPPRRVSVKQQRDWKVPPCVSHWKNAKGYTIPLDKRLAADGRGLQQVHINENFSKLAEALYIADRKAREAVEARAQLERRLAQREKEKKEDHLRMLAQRARDHRAGIRAPDEDPESNEVDESGLTAAERDKLRADRHKERQRDRNLARAAPDKRSKLVKDRERDISEQIALGLPAKTNQGGEAMFDQRLFNNSKGMDSGYGDDEAYNVYDKPWRNQDNVGAHIYRPSRNADKDNYGGDIDAIVNTRRFVADKEFAGTSSSNTRAGPVQFEKDAPSSRDEPSQSRSNQPDADFDPFGLDRFLSEAKRADKSGRKRDHHDRHDQHGKKRRD
;
A
#
# COMPACT_ATOMS: atom_id res chain seq x y z
N MET A 1 -68.11 12.05 39.83
CA MET A 1 -66.93 12.93 39.77
C MET A 1 -67.02 13.73 38.49
N ALA A 2 -67.38 15.01 38.57
CA ALA A 2 -67.49 15.87 37.39
C ALA A 2 -66.08 16.17 36.83
N SER A 3 -65.88 16.00 35.53
CA SER A 3 -64.59 16.23 34.88
C SER A 3 -64.30 17.73 34.72
N LEU A 4 -63.05 18.13 34.97
CA LEU A 4 -62.51 19.50 34.86
C LEU A 4 -62.77 20.19 33.51
N SER A 5 -63.08 19.41 32.45
CA SER A 5 -63.45 19.91 31.13
C SER A 5 -64.79 20.64 31.08
N SER A 6 -65.67 20.45 32.07
CA SER A 6 -66.99 21.11 32.15
C SER A 6 -66.99 22.45 32.88
N LEU A 7 -65.87 22.80 33.55
CA LEU A 7 -65.72 23.99 34.39
C LEU A 7 -64.87 25.09 33.75
N LEU A 8 -64.33 24.88 32.55
CA LEU A 8 -63.49 25.85 31.86
C LEU A 8 -64.22 26.47 30.66
N PRO A 9 -64.08 27.79 30.43
CA PRO A 9 -64.63 28.47 29.26
C PRO A 9 -64.00 27.93 27.96
N ALA A 10 -64.80 27.88 26.90
CA ALA A 10 -64.37 27.35 25.61
C ALA A 10 -63.16 28.16 25.05
N PRO A 11 -62.13 27.49 24.51
CA PRO A 11 -60.95 28.16 23.98
C PRO A 11 -61.31 29.05 22.78
N THR A 12 -60.74 30.25 22.74
CA THR A 12 -61.05 31.31 21.78
C THR A 12 -60.30 31.17 20.44
N GLN A 13 -59.37 30.23 20.30
CA GLN A 13 -58.65 29.97 19.06
C GLN A 13 -58.95 28.57 18.52
N GLN A 14 -59.62 28.52 17.36
CA GLN A 14 -59.80 27.30 16.58
C GLN A 14 -58.49 26.94 15.88
N VAL A 15 -57.90 25.80 16.27
CA VAL A 15 -56.83 25.18 15.47
C VAL A 15 -57.53 24.49 14.30
N TRP A 16 -57.24 24.94 13.08
CA TRP A 16 -57.76 24.30 11.86
C TRP A 16 -56.99 23.01 11.58
N ASP A 17 -57.62 21.88 11.91
CA ASP A 17 -57.18 20.56 11.47
C ASP A 17 -58.08 20.06 10.33
N ARG A 18 -57.48 19.44 9.31
CA ARG A 18 -58.16 19.03 8.07
C ARG A 18 -59.21 17.94 8.31
N ASP A 19 -59.11 17.26 9.45
CA ASP A 19 -60.06 16.24 9.92
C ASP A 19 -61.32 16.83 10.59
N ASP A 20 -61.28 18.07 11.07
CA ASP A 20 -62.43 18.73 11.68
C ASP A 20 -63.47 19.20 10.64
N GLU A 21 -63.06 19.44 9.38
CA GLU A 21 -64.00 19.76 8.28
C GLU A 21 -64.93 18.58 7.95
N ARG A 22 -64.46 17.34 8.18
CA ARG A 22 -65.29 16.12 8.05
C ARG A 22 -66.23 15.93 9.24
N LYS A 23 -65.88 16.46 10.41
CA LYS A 23 -66.71 16.39 11.64
C LYS A 23 -67.73 17.51 11.72
N ALA A 24 -67.37 18.73 11.30
CA ALA A 24 -68.24 19.92 11.35
C ALA A 24 -69.45 19.83 10.39
N LYS A 25 -69.37 19.03 9.33
CA LYS A 25 -70.52 18.76 8.44
C LYS A 25 -71.59 17.84 9.03
N ARG A 26 -71.41 17.32 10.25
CA ARG A 26 -72.33 16.33 10.88
C ARG A 26 -73.13 16.85 12.07
N VAL A 27 -73.32 18.15 12.22
CA VAL A 27 -74.24 18.70 13.23
C VAL A 27 -75.28 19.57 12.54
N GLY A 28 -76.18 18.91 11.82
CA GLY A 28 -77.49 19.41 11.43
C GLY A 28 -78.56 18.70 12.24
N SER A 29 -79.63 19.41 12.58
CA SER A 29 -80.82 18.96 13.27
C SER A 29 -81.29 17.55 12.85
N ALA A 30 -81.97 16.84 13.75
CA ALA A 30 -82.61 15.55 13.49
C ALA A 30 -83.60 15.65 12.31
N LEU A 31 -83.07 15.55 11.10
CA LEU A 31 -83.79 15.33 9.86
C LEU A 31 -84.12 13.85 9.84
N VAL A 32 -85.41 13.55 9.97
CA VAL A 32 -85.96 12.26 9.59
C VAL A 32 -85.57 12.06 8.13
N VAL A 33 -84.57 11.20 7.87
CA VAL A 33 -84.27 10.71 6.53
C VAL A 33 -85.49 9.89 6.12
N SER A 34 -86.38 10.45 5.33
CA SER A 34 -87.36 9.67 4.60
C SER A 34 -86.55 8.74 3.68
N GLN A 35 -86.43 7.47 4.04
CA GLN A 35 -85.99 6.48 3.07
C GLN A 35 -86.96 6.59 1.89
N THR A 36 -86.48 7.08 0.76
CA THR A 36 -87.14 6.95 -0.53
C THR A 36 -87.19 5.45 -0.81
N SER A 37 -88.24 4.80 -0.34
CA SER A 37 -88.43 3.37 -0.53
C SER A 37 -88.64 3.15 -2.02
N VAL A 38 -87.63 2.57 -2.68
CA VAL A 38 -87.74 2.08 -4.04
C VAL A 38 -88.99 1.21 -4.12
N PRO A 39 -89.97 1.50 -5.00
CA PRO A 39 -91.18 0.69 -5.08
C PRO A 39 -90.81 -0.78 -5.37
N PRO A 40 -91.55 -1.78 -4.87
CA PRO A 40 -91.26 -3.18 -5.16
C PRO A 40 -91.48 -3.52 -6.64
N TYR A 41 -90.89 -4.63 -7.08
CA TYR A 41 -91.01 -5.10 -8.45
C TYR A 41 -92.49 -5.21 -8.90
N GLY A 42 -92.80 -4.73 -10.12
CA GLY A 42 -94.16 -4.67 -10.64
C GLY A 42 -94.97 -3.41 -10.27
N GLN A 43 -94.52 -2.62 -9.30
CA GLN A 43 -95.14 -1.32 -8.92
C GLN A 43 -94.35 -0.10 -9.43
N ARG A 44 -93.36 -0.30 -10.32
CA ARG A 44 -92.47 0.76 -10.84
C ARG A 44 -92.96 1.45 -12.11
N LYS A 45 -94.20 1.20 -12.54
CA LYS A 45 -94.77 1.82 -13.75
C LYS A 45 -94.92 3.33 -13.56
N GLY A 46 -94.21 4.11 -14.37
CA GLY A 46 -94.22 5.58 -14.32
C GLY A 46 -93.23 6.21 -13.35
N TRP A 47 -92.48 5.41 -12.59
CA TRP A 47 -91.38 5.86 -11.75
C TRP A 47 -90.06 5.76 -12.53
N VAL A 48 -89.20 6.78 -12.45
CA VAL A 48 -87.91 6.82 -13.17
C VAL A 48 -86.82 7.28 -12.21
N PRO A 49 -85.83 6.43 -11.90
CA PRO A 49 -84.72 6.82 -11.05
C PRO A 49 -83.82 7.82 -11.78
N ARG A 50 -83.46 8.93 -11.11
CA ARG A 50 -82.59 9.99 -11.65
C ARG A 50 -81.38 10.25 -10.77
N ALA A 51 -81.51 10.08 -9.45
CA ALA A 51 -80.44 10.23 -8.48
C ALA A 51 -79.81 8.88 -8.12
N GLU A 52 -78.57 8.89 -7.59
CA GLU A 52 -77.92 7.67 -7.09
C GLU A 52 -78.71 7.04 -5.92
N GLU A 53 -79.39 7.87 -5.13
CA GLU A 53 -80.21 7.46 -3.99
C GLU A 53 -81.49 6.71 -4.42
N ASP A 54 -81.98 6.94 -5.65
CA ASP A 54 -83.16 6.26 -6.19
C ASP A 54 -82.92 4.77 -6.47
N PHE A 55 -81.65 4.33 -6.44
CA PHE A 55 -81.29 2.92 -6.61
C PHE A 55 -81.15 2.17 -5.27
N GLY A 56 -81.31 2.83 -4.11
CA GLY A 56 -81.14 2.20 -2.80
C GLY A 56 -79.73 1.63 -2.61
N ASP A 57 -79.61 0.30 -2.53
CA ASP A 57 -78.33 -0.43 -2.44
C ASP A 57 -77.68 -0.66 -3.83
N GLY A 58 -78.20 -0.01 -4.87
CA GLY A 58 -77.75 -0.13 -6.25
C GLY A 58 -78.61 -1.06 -7.09
N GLY A 59 -78.16 -1.27 -8.34
CA GLY A 59 -78.87 -2.06 -9.34
C GLY A 59 -79.77 -1.21 -10.25
N ALA A 60 -79.72 -1.48 -11.55
CA ALA A 60 -80.58 -0.84 -12.55
C ALA A 60 -81.84 -1.67 -12.76
N PHE A 61 -82.98 -1.02 -12.99
CA PHE A 61 -84.26 -1.67 -13.17
C PHE A 61 -84.57 -1.90 -14.65
N PRO A 62 -84.56 -3.16 -15.14
CA PRO A 62 -84.74 -3.45 -16.56
C PRO A 62 -86.15 -3.15 -17.07
N GLU A 63 -87.14 -3.08 -16.18
CA GLU A 63 -88.54 -2.73 -16.51
C GLU A 63 -88.74 -1.23 -16.82
N ILE A 64 -87.73 -0.39 -16.52
CA ILE A 64 -87.74 1.04 -16.83
C ILE A 64 -86.83 1.25 -18.05
N HIS A 65 -87.42 1.61 -19.18
CA HIS A 65 -86.74 1.74 -20.47
C HIS A 65 -85.98 3.07 -20.59
N VAL A 66 -85.16 3.38 -19.59
CA VAL A 66 -84.28 4.56 -19.52
C VAL A 66 -82.88 4.08 -19.15
N ALA A 67 -81.86 4.72 -19.72
CA ALA A 67 -80.46 4.43 -19.37
C ALA A 67 -80.21 4.84 -17.90
N GLN A 68 -79.94 3.84 -17.07
CA GLN A 68 -79.71 3.99 -15.64
C GLN A 68 -78.25 3.69 -15.35
N TYR A 69 -77.61 4.52 -14.53
CA TYR A 69 -76.19 4.40 -14.19
C TYR A 69 -75.99 4.36 -12.67
N PRO A 70 -76.35 3.27 -11.97
CA PRO A 70 -76.01 3.11 -10.56
C PRO A 70 -74.50 3.25 -10.36
N LEU A 71 -74.08 4.04 -9.35
CA LEU A 71 -72.67 4.36 -9.07
C LEU A 71 -71.91 4.95 -10.29
N GLY A 72 -72.62 5.57 -11.23
CA GLY A 72 -72.03 6.15 -12.44
C GLY A 72 -71.48 5.12 -13.45
N MET A 73 -71.72 3.83 -13.25
CA MET A 73 -71.20 2.76 -14.12
C MET A 73 -71.82 2.84 -15.52
N GLY A 74 -71.00 2.84 -16.57
CA GLY A 74 -71.46 2.83 -17.96
C GLY A 74 -71.90 4.20 -18.52
N ALA A 75 -71.81 5.27 -17.72
CA ALA A 75 -72.10 6.63 -18.17
C ALA A 75 -71.02 7.11 -19.16
N ARG A 76 -71.43 7.48 -20.38
CA ARG A 76 -70.50 8.02 -21.40
C ARG A 76 -70.15 9.46 -21.05
N GLY A 77 -68.85 9.78 -20.98
CA GLY A 77 -68.35 11.16 -20.87
C GLY A 77 -67.74 11.57 -19.53
N LYS A 78 -67.81 10.75 -18.48
CA LYS A 78 -67.24 11.10 -17.16
C LYS A 78 -65.76 10.77 -16.95
N GLU A 79 -65.10 10.04 -17.86
CA GLU A 79 -63.63 9.84 -17.94
C GLU A 79 -63.38 8.74 -18.99
N SER A 80 -63.20 9.07 -20.27
CA SER A 80 -63.06 8.04 -21.32
C SER A 80 -61.63 7.51 -21.49
N THR A 81 -60.61 8.23 -20.99
CA THR A 81 -59.20 7.84 -21.09
C THR A 81 -58.43 8.30 -19.86
N SER A 82 -58.20 7.40 -18.90
CA SER A 82 -57.37 7.65 -17.73
C SER A 82 -56.07 6.85 -17.81
N ASN A 83 -54.95 7.46 -17.42
CA ASN A 83 -53.66 6.76 -17.26
C ASN A 83 -53.58 5.92 -15.97
N ALA A 84 -54.64 5.89 -15.17
CA ALA A 84 -54.70 5.13 -13.93
C ALA A 84 -54.95 3.64 -14.21
N LEU A 85 -54.21 2.78 -13.50
CA LEU A 85 -54.53 1.35 -13.45
C LEU A 85 -55.86 1.16 -12.71
N ALA A 86 -56.72 0.29 -13.23
CA ALA A 86 -57.99 -0.05 -12.58
C ALA A 86 -57.75 -0.60 -11.16
N VAL A 87 -58.52 -0.12 -10.18
CA VAL A 87 -58.48 -0.61 -8.81
C VAL A 87 -59.07 -2.01 -8.78
N GLN A 88 -58.22 -3.01 -8.56
CA GLN A 88 -58.63 -4.40 -8.46
C GLN A 88 -58.90 -4.78 -7.00
N LEU A 89 -59.89 -5.63 -6.76
CA LEU A 89 -60.19 -6.21 -5.45
C LEU A 89 -59.73 -7.66 -5.38
N ASP A 90 -59.39 -8.14 -4.20
CA ASP A 90 -59.17 -9.56 -3.92
C ASP A 90 -60.48 -10.27 -3.57
N GLU A 91 -60.41 -11.60 -3.43
CA GLU A 91 -61.56 -12.44 -3.09
C GLU A 91 -62.17 -12.07 -1.72
N SER A 92 -61.38 -11.42 -0.85
CA SER A 92 -61.84 -10.90 0.45
C SER A 92 -62.40 -9.46 0.38
N GLY A 93 -62.47 -8.87 -0.82
CA GLY A 93 -62.95 -7.50 -1.03
C GLY A 93 -61.94 -6.41 -0.65
N ARG A 94 -60.67 -6.75 -0.38
CA ARG A 94 -59.61 -5.77 -0.12
C ARG A 94 -58.99 -5.28 -1.42
N VAL A 95 -58.56 -4.03 -1.44
CA VAL A 95 -57.89 -3.44 -2.60
C VAL A 95 -56.51 -4.10 -2.83
N LYS A 96 -56.30 -4.61 -4.05
CA LYS A 96 -55.05 -5.23 -4.51
C LYS A 96 -54.00 -4.18 -4.85
N TYR A 97 -53.41 -3.55 -3.85
CA TYR A 97 -52.24 -2.66 -4.03
C TYR A 97 -51.03 -3.42 -4.62
N SER A 98 -50.99 -4.75 -4.54
CA SER A 98 -49.99 -5.60 -5.19
C SER A 98 -49.95 -5.45 -6.72
N ALA A 99 -51.02 -4.95 -7.35
CA ALA A 99 -51.04 -4.69 -8.79
C ALA A 99 -50.00 -3.65 -9.22
N ILE A 100 -49.68 -2.70 -8.33
CA ILE A 100 -48.61 -1.70 -8.55
C ILE A 100 -47.25 -2.39 -8.57
N ALA A 101 -46.96 -3.26 -7.59
CA ALA A 101 -45.70 -4.00 -7.52
C ALA A 101 -45.52 -5.00 -8.67
N ARG A 102 -46.63 -5.47 -9.27
CA ARG A 102 -46.65 -6.39 -10.42
C ARG A 102 -46.55 -5.69 -11.77
N GLN A 103 -46.53 -4.36 -11.82
CA GLN A 103 -46.42 -3.64 -13.08
C GLN A 103 -45.15 -4.06 -13.83
N GLY A 104 -45.29 -4.50 -15.09
CA GLY A 104 -44.15 -4.99 -15.90
C GLY A 104 -43.75 -6.45 -15.67
N HIS A 105 -44.48 -7.17 -14.82
CA HIS A 105 -44.33 -8.61 -14.62
C HIS A 105 -45.52 -9.39 -15.20
N SER A 106 -45.33 -10.68 -15.45
CA SER A 106 -46.43 -11.58 -15.80
C SER A 106 -47.37 -11.79 -14.62
N ALA A 107 -48.62 -12.16 -14.89
CA ALA A 107 -49.60 -12.47 -13.85
C ALA A 107 -49.14 -13.63 -12.95
N ASP A 108 -48.42 -14.60 -13.51
CA ASP A 108 -47.97 -15.80 -12.81
C ASP A 108 -46.73 -15.56 -11.93
N LYS A 109 -46.03 -14.44 -12.12
CA LYS A 109 -44.84 -14.13 -11.31
C LYS A 109 -45.26 -13.79 -9.88
N ILE A 110 -44.80 -14.58 -8.93
CA ILE A 110 -45.06 -14.36 -7.50
C ILE A 110 -44.22 -13.16 -7.03
N ILE A 111 -44.89 -12.20 -6.38
CA ILE A 111 -44.28 -11.02 -5.76
C ILE A 111 -44.89 -10.86 -4.37
N TYR A 112 -44.04 -10.92 -3.37
CA TYR A 112 -44.42 -10.67 -1.99
C TYR A 112 -44.50 -9.16 -1.74
N SER A 113 -45.62 -8.71 -1.19
CA SER A 113 -45.91 -7.29 -0.98
C SER A 113 -46.80 -7.04 0.22
N LYS A 114 -47.39 -8.08 0.80
CA LYS A 114 -48.32 -7.98 1.91
C LYS A 114 -47.57 -8.21 3.22
N LEU A 115 -48.11 -7.65 4.31
CA LEU A 115 -47.62 -7.92 5.66
C LEU A 115 -47.77 -9.41 6.03
N THR A 116 -48.78 -10.09 5.48
CA THR A 116 -48.96 -11.53 5.66
C THR A 116 -47.78 -12.35 5.17
N ASP A 117 -47.06 -11.85 4.15
CA ASP A 117 -45.90 -12.52 3.56
C ASP A 117 -44.64 -12.37 4.45
N LEU A 118 -44.67 -11.43 5.40
CA LEU A 118 -43.60 -11.17 6.38
C LEU A 118 -43.75 -12.00 7.66
N LEU A 119 -44.95 -12.52 7.93
CA LEU A 119 -45.20 -13.29 9.12
C LEU A 119 -44.58 -14.69 8.97
N PRO A 120 -43.87 -15.20 9.99
CA PRO A 120 -43.33 -16.54 9.94
C PRO A 120 -44.47 -17.56 9.90
N SER A 121 -44.38 -18.53 9.00
CA SER A 121 -45.24 -19.71 9.03
C SER A 121 -44.74 -20.65 10.13
N GLU A 122 -45.63 -21.01 11.07
CA GLU A 122 -45.32 -21.99 12.11
C GLU A 122 -45.25 -23.39 11.50
N VAL A 123 -44.12 -24.08 11.70
CA VAL A 123 -43.96 -25.49 11.32
C VAL A 123 -44.37 -26.33 12.53
N LEU A 124 -45.53 -26.99 12.45
CA LEU A 124 -46.11 -27.75 13.57
C LEU A 124 -45.54 -29.17 13.70
N ALA A 125 -45.01 -29.74 12.62
CA ALA A 125 -44.41 -31.08 12.59
C ALA A 125 -43.25 -31.12 11.57
N GLU A 126 -42.23 -31.94 11.83
CA GLU A 126 -41.08 -32.09 10.92
C GLU A 126 -41.44 -32.80 9.61
N ASP A 127 -42.47 -33.65 9.61
CA ASP A 127 -42.93 -34.44 8.46
C ASP A 127 -44.11 -33.81 7.69
N ASP A 128 -44.28 -32.48 7.75
CA ASP A 128 -45.37 -31.79 7.04
C ASP A 128 -45.28 -32.01 5.51
N PRO A 129 -46.34 -32.53 4.85
CA PRO A 129 -46.35 -32.77 3.41
C PRO A 129 -46.10 -31.52 2.55
N THR A 130 -46.32 -30.31 3.09
CA THR A 130 -46.06 -29.05 2.38
C THR A 130 -44.58 -28.69 2.25
N LEU A 131 -43.73 -29.25 3.12
CA LEU A 131 -42.28 -29.04 3.16
C LEU A 131 -41.50 -30.16 2.46
N GLN A 132 -42.18 -31.24 2.07
CA GLN A 132 -41.56 -32.33 1.35
C GLN A 132 -41.08 -31.87 -0.03
N LYS A 133 -39.98 -32.47 -0.48
CA LYS A 133 -39.52 -32.28 -1.86
C LYS A 133 -40.57 -32.87 -2.81
N PRO A 134 -40.68 -32.36 -4.04
CA PRO A 134 -41.43 -33.05 -5.08
C PRO A 134 -40.98 -34.50 -5.22
N ASP A 135 -41.87 -35.35 -5.75
CA ASP A 135 -41.61 -36.78 -5.93
C ASP A 135 -40.37 -37.02 -6.81
N ASP A 136 -39.68 -38.15 -6.59
CA ASP A 136 -38.47 -38.50 -7.33
C ASP A 136 -38.74 -38.62 -8.85
N GLU A 137 -39.95 -39.03 -9.25
CA GLU A 137 -40.37 -39.08 -10.65
C GLU A 137 -40.50 -37.66 -11.26
N ASP A 138 -41.13 -36.72 -10.55
CA ASP A 138 -41.25 -35.32 -10.98
C ASP A 138 -39.88 -34.64 -11.08
N ILE A 139 -38.96 -34.96 -10.17
CA ILE A 139 -37.58 -34.48 -10.20
C ILE A 139 -36.87 -35.00 -11.45
N GLN A 140 -37.02 -36.29 -11.79
CA GLN A 140 -36.42 -36.87 -12.99
C GLN A 140 -37.00 -36.20 -14.25
N ASP A 141 -38.31 -36.06 -14.33
CA ASP A 141 -39.02 -35.38 -15.41
C ASP A 141 -38.55 -33.94 -15.63
N LEU A 142 -38.46 -33.16 -14.54
CA LEU A 142 -37.98 -31.78 -14.57
C LEU A 142 -36.51 -31.72 -14.98
N THR A 143 -35.70 -32.65 -14.48
CA THR A 143 -34.28 -32.76 -14.81
C THR A 143 -34.09 -33.05 -16.29
N GLU A 144 -34.85 -33.97 -16.87
CA GLU A 144 -34.80 -34.29 -18.29
C GLU A 144 -35.23 -33.11 -19.16
N LYS A 145 -36.36 -32.47 -18.83
CA LYS A 145 -36.85 -31.27 -19.53
C LYS A 145 -35.82 -30.13 -19.48
N THR A 146 -35.22 -29.90 -18.31
CA THR A 146 -34.21 -28.86 -18.11
C THR A 146 -32.91 -29.19 -18.84
N LYS A 147 -32.47 -30.44 -18.78
CA LYS A 147 -31.29 -30.93 -19.49
C LYS A 147 -31.45 -30.74 -21.00
N GLN A 148 -32.56 -31.17 -21.59
CA GLN A 148 -32.83 -30.99 -23.02
C GLN A 148 -32.86 -29.51 -23.43
N ALA A 149 -33.45 -28.64 -22.60
CA ALA A 149 -33.47 -27.20 -22.86
C ALA A 149 -32.06 -26.58 -22.80
N LEU A 150 -31.25 -26.96 -21.82
CA LEU A 150 -29.87 -26.50 -21.68
C LEU A 150 -28.99 -27.04 -22.81
N GLU A 151 -29.12 -28.31 -23.19
CA GLU A 151 -28.43 -28.90 -24.34
C GLU A 151 -28.75 -28.15 -25.64
N LYS A 152 -30.00 -27.75 -25.85
CA LYS A 152 -30.38 -26.94 -27.02
C LYS A 152 -29.65 -25.58 -27.02
N LEU A 153 -29.54 -24.92 -25.87
CA LEU A 153 -28.85 -23.65 -25.74
C LEU A 153 -27.33 -23.79 -25.89
N THR A 154 -26.73 -24.81 -25.30
CA THR A 154 -25.28 -25.07 -25.40
C THR A 154 -24.90 -25.46 -26.82
N ASN A 155 -25.69 -26.30 -27.50
CA ASN A 155 -25.47 -26.65 -28.91
C ASN A 155 -25.50 -25.42 -29.83
N ALA A 156 -26.39 -24.45 -29.57
CA ALA A 156 -26.39 -23.17 -30.28
C ALA A 156 -25.11 -22.34 -30.04
N LYS A 157 -24.53 -22.41 -28.84
CA LYS A 157 -23.26 -21.74 -28.52
C LYS A 157 -22.05 -22.47 -29.10
N ILE A 158 -22.01 -23.80 -29.02
CA ILE A 158 -20.95 -24.65 -29.57
C ILE A 158 -20.90 -24.49 -31.08
N SER A 159 -22.04 -24.57 -31.76
CA SER A 159 -22.12 -24.38 -33.21
C SER A 159 -21.65 -23.00 -33.67
N ALA A 160 -21.82 -21.95 -32.86
CA ALA A 160 -21.29 -20.62 -33.17
C ALA A 160 -19.76 -20.51 -32.95
N ALA A 161 -19.19 -21.31 -32.05
CA ALA A 161 -17.76 -21.31 -31.71
C ALA A 161 -16.91 -22.20 -32.62
N MET A 162 -17.51 -23.18 -33.30
CA MET A 162 -16.80 -24.08 -34.22
C MET A 162 -16.28 -23.31 -35.46
N PRO A 163 -14.96 -23.27 -35.72
CA PRO A 163 -14.36 -22.47 -36.79
C PRO A 163 -14.72 -22.91 -38.21
N VAL A 164 -14.93 -24.21 -38.41
CA VAL A 164 -15.31 -24.80 -39.70
C VAL A 164 -16.70 -25.40 -39.54
N LYS A 165 -17.69 -24.79 -40.20
CA LYS A 165 -19.04 -25.33 -40.27
C LYS A 165 -19.17 -26.21 -41.50
N ALA A 166 -19.63 -27.44 -41.32
CA ALA A 166 -20.20 -28.18 -42.43
C ALA A 166 -21.41 -27.39 -42.95
N ALA A 167 -21.55 -27.24 -44.27
CA ALA A 167 -22.67 -26.52 -44.85
C ALA A 167 -23.99 -27.12 -44.34
N PRO A 168 -24.87 -26.33 -43.69
CA PRO A 168 -26.11 -26.85 -43.17
C PRO A 168 -26.97 -27.36 -44.33
N LYS A 169 -27.51 -28.58 -44.20
CA LYS A 169 -28.51 -29.07 -45.13
C LYS A 169 -29.78 -28.25 -44.92
N ALA A 170 -30.31 -27.65 -45.99
CA ALA A 170 -31.54 -26.86 -45.91
C ALA A 170 -32.69 -27.71 -45.34
N ALA A 171 -33.42 -27.15 -44.39
CA ALA A 171 -34.58 -27.80 -43.81
C ALA A 171 -35.66 -28.07 -44.89
N PRO A 172 -36.45 -29.16 -44.76
CA PRO A 172 -37.53 -29.42 -45.69
C PRO A 172 -38.61 -28.34 -45.63
N ALA A 173 -39.32 -28.12 -46.74
CA ALA A 173 -40.37 -27.12 -46.83
C ALA A 173 -41.51 -27.40 -45.83
N GLN A 174 -41.89 -26.39 -45.05
CA GLN A 174 -42.96 -26.46 -44.05
C GLN A 174 -44.21 -25.73 -44.56
N TYR A 175 -45.40 -26.28 -44.33
CA TYR A 175 -46.66 -25.63 -44.67
C TYR A 175 -47.36 -25.15 -43.39
N ILE A 176 -47.61 -23.85 -43.30
CA ILE A 176 -48.34 -23.24 -42.18
C ILE A 176 -49.70 -22.75 -42.66
N ARG A 177 -50.73 -22.99 -41.85
CA ARG A 177 -52.08 -22.46 -42.07
C ARG A 177 -52.22 -21.18 -41.26
N TYR A 178 -52.36 -20.05 -41.95
CA TYR A 178 -52.48 -18.74 -41.33
C TYR A 178 -53.91 -18.21 -41.45
N THR A 179 -54.49 -17.82 -40.32
CA THR A 179 -55.77 -17.10 -40.26
C THR A 179 -55.46 -15.62 -40.02
N PRO A 180 -55.66 -14.74 -41.00
CA PRO A 180 -55.42 -13.31 -40.82
C PRO A 180 -56.37 -12.69 -39.79
N ALA A 181 -55.85 -11.79 -38.95
CA ALA A 181 -56.66 -11.04 -37.99
C ALA A 181 -57.57 -10.01 -38.68
N GLN A 182 -57.10 -9.41 -39.77
CA GLN A 182 -57.92 -8.56 -40.64
C GLN A 182 -58.67 -9.46 -41.63
N GLN A 183 -59.97 -9.64 -41.37
CA GLN A 183 -60.88 -10.37 -42.24
C GLN A 183 -61.80 -9.39 -42.97
N GLY A 184 -61.98 -9.59 -44.27
CA GLY A 184 -62.89 -8.82 -45.10
C GLY A 184 -62.96 -9.42 -46.49
N GLY A 185 -64.10 -9.30 -47.17
CA GLY A 185 -64.30 -9.91 -48.50
C GLY A 185 -63.34 -9.40 -49.57
N GLN A 186 -62.71 -8.24 -49.36
CA GLN A 186 -61.68 -7.66 -50.24
C GLN A 186 -60.28 -8.20 -49.95
N PHE A 187 -60.06 -8.83 -48.79
CA PHE A 187 -58.76 -9.39 -48.42
C PHE A 187 -58.72 -10.89 -48.68
N ASN A 188 -57.53 -11.38 -49.04
CA ASN A 188 -57.28 -12.81 -49.27
C ASN A 188 -58.26 -13.47 -50.26
N SER A 189 -58.70 -12.73 -51.29
CA SER A 189 -59.65 -13.18 -52.31
C SER A 189 -60.93 -13.82 -51.75
N GLY A 190 -61.39 -13.34 -50.58
CA GLY A 190 -62.57 -13.87 -49.88
C GLY A 190 -62.31 -15.14 -49.04
N ALA A 191 -61.10 -15.69 -49.05
CA ALA A 191 -60.75 -16.85 -48.24
C ALA A 191 -60.45 -16.44 -46.78
N LYS A 192 -61.00 -17.20 -45.83
CA LYS A 192 -60.78 -16.97 -44.39
C LYS A 192 -59.36 -17.29 -43.93
N GLN A 193 -58.65 -18.16 -44.64
CA GLN A 193 -57.32 -18.65 -44.30
C GLN A 193 -56.43 -18.69 -45.54
N ARG A 194 -55.12 -18.67 -45.34
CA ARG A 194 -54.12 -18.91 -46.39
C ARG A 194 -53.13 -19.96 -45.92
N VAL A 195 -52.67 -20.81 -46.84
CA VAL A 195 -51.59 -21.77 -46.57
C VAL A 195 -50.31 -21.19 -47.13
N ILE A 196 -49.28 -21.09 -46.28
CA ILE A 196 -47.98 -20.51 -46.64
C ILE A 196 -46.96 -21.65 -46.62
N ARG A 197 -46.23 -21.80 -47.72
CA ARG A 197 -45.08 -22.69 -47.81
C ARG A 197 -43.83 -21.92 -47.39
N MET A 198 -43.27 -22.27 -46.23
CA MET A 198 -42.03 -21.73 -45.71
C MET A 198 -40.86 -22.62 -46.17
N VAL A 199 -39.85 -22.00 -46.80
CA VAL A 199 -38.60 -22.65 -47.19
C VAL A 199 -37.46 -21.79 -46.65
N GLU A 200 -36.50 -22.41 -45.96
CA GLU A 200 -35.31 -21.73 -45.49
C GLU A 200 -34.43 -21.33 -46.68
N ALA A 201 -34.05 -20.05 -46.75
CA ALA A 201 -33.16 -19.57 -47.81
C ALA A 201 -31.77 -20.20 -47.62
N GLN A 202 -31.22 -20.78 -48.70
CA GLN A 202 -29.88 -21.37 -48.66
C GLN A 202 -28.84 -20.29 -48.37
N SER A 203 -28.11 -20.44 -47.26
CA SER A 203 -27.04 -19.54 -46.85
C SER A 203 -25.75 -19.87 -47.59
N ASP A 204 -25.04 -18.85 -48.07
CA ASP A 204 -23.72 -19.01 -48.68
C ASP A 204 -22.66 -19.27 -47.58
N PRO A 205 -21.90 -20.38 -47.64
CA PRO A 205 -20.85 -20.68 -46.66
C PRO A 205 -19.64 -19.70 -46.71
N MET A 206 -19.47 -18.95 -47.81
CA MET A 206 -18.40 -17.97 -47.98
C MET A 206 -18.85 -16.53 -47.67
N GLU A 207 -20.13 -16.32 -47.34
CA GLU A 207 -20.64 -15.00 -46.99
C GLU A 207 -20.14 -14.57 -45.60
N PRO A 208 -19.44 -13.43 -45.48
CA PRO A 208 -19.03 -12.90 -44.19
C PRO A 208 -20.24 -12.38 -43.37
N PRO A 209 -20.11 -12.16 -42.05
CA PRO A 209 -21.18 -11.59 -41.24
C PRO A 209 -21.72 -10.26 -41.80
N ARG A 210 -23.01 -10.21 -42.11
CA ARG A 210 -23.67 -9.09 -42.82
C ARG A 210 -23.75 -7.78 -42.02
N PHE A 211 -23.79 -7.84 -40.68
CA PHE A 211 -24.05 -6.69 -39.82
C PHE A 211 -23.01 -6.53 -38.72
N GLN A 212 -22.77 -5.28 -38.32
CA GLN A 212 -21.88 -4.95 -37.21
C GLN A 212 -22.58 -5.20 -35.86
N ILE A 213 -22.10 -6.18 -35.10
CA ILE A 213 -22.68 -6.60 -33.79
C ILE A 213 -22.07 -5.83 -32.60
N ASN A 214 -21.01 -5.06 -32.83
CA ASN A 214 -20.24 -4.35 -31.79
C ASN A 214 -20.93 -3.08 -31.24
N LYS A 215 -22.16 -2.77 -31.65
CA LYS A 215 -22.91 -1.61 -31.15
C LYS A 215 -23.26 -1.82 -29.67
N LYS A 216 -22.52 -1.15 -28.78
CA LYS A 216 -22.76 -1.16 -27.34
C LYS A 216 -23.97 -0.29 -27.01
N ILE A 217 -25.01 -0.91 -26.47
CA ILE A 217 -26.22 -0.27 -25.94
C ILE A 217 -26.09 -0.18 -24.42
N PRO A 218 -26.57 0.89 -23.77
CA PRO A 218 -26.63 0.93 -22.31
C PRO A 218 -27.49 -0.20 -21.80
N ARG A 219 -27.23 -0.63 -20.55
CA ARG A 219 -28.01 -1.70 -19.93
C ARG A 219 -29.48 -1.28 -19.88
N ALA A 220 -30.36 -2.16 -20.33
CA ALA A 220 -31.80 -1.96 -20.20
C ALA A 220 -32.17 -1.73 -18.73
N ALA A 221 -33.27 -1.00 -18.50
CA ALA A 221 -33.82 -0.85 -17.17
C ALA A 221 -33.98 -2.24 -16.52
N PRO A 222 -33.61 -2.39 -15.23
CA PRO A 222 -33.84 -3.64 -14.54
C PRO A 222 -35.33 -3.93 -14.49
N SER A 223 -35.67 -5.19 -14.20
CA SER A 223 -37.06 -5.51 -13.89
C SER A 223 -37.54 -4.65 -12.71
N PRO A 224 -38.84 -4.29 -12.65
CA PRO A 224 -39.42 -3.51 -11.55
C PRO A 224 -38.89 -3.93 -10.18
N PRO A 225 -38.55 -2.98 -9.30
CA PRO A 225 -37.96 -3.31 -8.00
C PRO A 225 -38.96 -4.10 -7.16
N ALA A 226 -38.50 -5.22 -6.60
CA ALA A 226 -39.30 -6.00 -5.68
C ALA A 226 -39.54 -5.20 -4.38
N PRO A 227 -40.73 -5.31 -3.77
CA PRO A 227 -40.99 -4.72 -2.46
C PRO A 227 -39.99 -5.22 -1.40
N VAL A 228 -39.44 -4.29 -0.63
CA VAL A 228 -38.47 -4.60 0.42
C VAL A 228 -39.21 -4.96 1.71
N LEU A 229 -39.23 -6.25 2.02
CA LEU A 229 -39.90 -6.81 3.20
C LEU A 229 -38.92 -6.89 4.38
N HIS A 230 -38.58 -5.73 4.95
CA HIS A 230 -37.78 -5.68 6.18
C HIS A 230 -38.66 -5.64 7.42
N SER A 231 -38.11 -6.08 8.55
CA SER A 231 -38.68 -5.74 9.86
C SER A 231 -38.73 -4.21 10.04
N PRO A 232 -39.60 -3.68 10.90
CA PRO A 232 -39.57 -2.27 11.25
C PRO A 232 -38.14 -1.80 11.62
N PRO A 233 -37.72 -0.61 11.17
CA PRO A 233 -36.36 -0.15 11.37
C PRO A 233 -36.04 -0.06 12.86
N ARG A 234 -34.95 -0.71 13.27
CA ARG A 234 -34.46 -0.61 14.66
C ARG A 234 -34.06 0.83 14.93
N ARG A 235 -34.54 1.41 16.03
CA ARG A 235 -34.17 2.77 16.44
C ARG A 235 -32.68 2.81 16.77
N VAL A 236 -31.90 3.51 15.96
CA VAL A 236 -30.46 3.70 16.21
C VAL A 236 -30.28 4.69 17.35
N SER A 237 -29.52 4.31 18.37
CA SER A 237 -29.17 5.25 19.45
C SER A 237 -28.07 6.21 18.99
N VAL A 238 -28.06 7.44 19.49
CA VAL A 238 -27.00 8.42 19.19
C VAL A 238 -25.63 7.89 19.61
N LYS A 239 -25.56 7.11 20.70
CA LYS A 239 -24.35 6.42 21.13
C LYS A 239 -23.86 5.44 20.07
N GLN A 240 -24.73 4.55 19.59
CA GLN A 240 -24.38 3.60 18.53
C GLN A 240 -23.90 4.33 17.28
N GLN A 241 -24.58 5.40 16.85
CA GLN A 241 -24.14 6.16 15.67
C GLN A 241 -22.75 6.79 15.86
N ARG A 242 -22.40 7.23 17.07
CA ARG A 242 -21.08 7.77 17.39
C ARG A 242 -20.00 6.69 17.43
N ASP A 243 -20.30 5.54 18.03
CA ASP A 243 -19.37 4.40 18.12
C ASP A 243 -19.02 3.87 16.73
N TRP A 244 -19.97 3.91 15.79
CA TRP A 244 -19.76 3.50 14.39
C TRP A 244 -19.25 4.63 13.48
N LYS A 245 -18.91 5.80 14.03
CA LYS A 245 -18.31 6.89 13.24
C LYS A 245 -16.84 6.58 12.95
N VAL A 246 -16.57 6.08 11.75
CA VAL A 246 -15.21 5.77 11.30
C VAL A 246 -14.40 7.07 11.13
N PRO A 247 -13.25 7.21 11.82
CA PRO A 247 -12.36 8.36 11.62
C PRO A 247 -11.81 8.44 10.18
N PRO A 248 -11.53 9.65 9.65
CA PRO A 248 -10.97 9.78 8.31
C PRO A 248 -9.59 9.13 8.23
N CYS A 249 -9.34 8.42 7.12
CA CYS A 249 -8.03 7.81 6.88
C CYS A 249 -7.03 8.89 6.44
N VAL A 250 -6.16 9.30 7.36
CA VAL A 250 -5.00 10.15 7.07
C VAL A 250 -3.81 9.25 6.81
N SER A 251 -3.50 9.01 5.54
CA SER A 251 -2.41 8.12 5.18
C SER A 251 -1.07 8.86 5.14
N HIS A 252 0.01 8.17 5.55
CA HIS A 252 1.38 8.68 5.44
C HIS A 252 1.94 8.66 4.01
N TRP A 253 1.32 7.90 3.10
CA TRP A 253 1.83 7.68 1.73
C TRP A 253 1.04 8.40 0.65
N LYS A 254 -0.29 8.46 0.77
CA LYS A 254 -1.19 8.92 -0.28
C LYS A 254 -2.03 10.09 0.18
N ASN A 255 -1.94 11.17 -0.58
CA ASN A 255 -2.80 12.34 -0.46
C ASN A 255 -3.31 12.72 -1.85
N ALA A 256 -4.30 11.96 -2.34
CA ALA A 256 -4.77 12.08 -3.72
C ALA A 256 -5.32 13.48 -4.05
N LYS A 257 -5.89 14.16 -3.05
CA LYS A 257 -6.45 15.51 -3.19
C LYS A 257 -5.50 16.62 -2.72
N GLY A 258 -4.27 16.28 -2.32
CA GLY A 258 -3.26 17.27 -1.94
C GLY A 258 -3.59 18.11 -0.70
N TYR A 259 -4.42 17.62 0.23
CA TYR A 259 -4.80 18.38 1.42
C TYR A 259 -3.61 18.71 2.32
N THR A 260 -3.55 19.94 2.83
CA THR A 260 -2.60 20.34 3.88
C THR A 260 -3.13 19.86 5.22
N ILE A 261 -2.57 18.74 5.71
CA ILE A 261 -2.98 18.11 6.96
C ILE A 261 -1.98 18.50 8.05
N PRO A 262 -2.44 19.03 9.21
CA PRO A 262 -1.56 19.40 10.30
C PRO A 262 -0.83 18.16 10.85
N LEU A 263 0.35 18.38 11.44
CA LEU A 263 1.25 17.30 11.85
C LEU A 263 0.64 16.37 12.90
N ASP A 264 -0.16 16.92 13.82
CA ASP A 264 -0.86 16.14 14.84
C ASP A 264 -1.82 15.12 14.21
N LYS A 265 -2.63 15.50 13.21
CA LYS A 265 -3.56 14.59 12.52
C LYS A 265 -2.84 13.64 11.58
N ARG A 266 -1.68 14.05 11.04
CA ARG A 266 -0.84 13.18 10.23
C ARG A 266 -0.25 12.05 11.07
N LEU A 267 0.18 12.34 12.29
CA LEU A 267 0.77 11.37 13.22
C LEU A 267 -0.27 10.71 14.15
N ALA A 268 -1.52 11.17 14.17
CA ALA A 268 -2.54 10.70 15.11
C ALA A 268 -2.90 9.21 14.96
N ALA A 269 -2.85 8.68 13.73
CA ALA A 269 -3.13 7.27 13.46
C ALA A 269 -1.91 6.37 13.69
N ASP A 270 -0.77 6.94 14.07
CA ASP A 270 0.49 6.25 14.23
C ASP A 270 0.58 5.66 15.64
N GLY A 271 0.36 4.34 15.75
CA GLY A 271 0.41 3.60 17.00
C GLY A 271 1.79 3.55 17.67
N ARG A 272 2.84 4.14 17.07
CA ARG A 272 4.19 4.21 17.65
C ARG A 272 4.20 4.86 19.05
N GLY A 273 3.32 5.82 19.32
CA GLY A 273 3.19 6.44 20.65
C GLY A 273 2.57 5.51 21.72
N LEU A 274 1.85 4.46 21.30
CA LEU A 274 1.27 3.46 22.19
C LEU A 274 2.25 2.29 22.46
N GLN A 275 3.31 2.15 21.64
CA GLN A 275 4.33 1.14 21.83
C GLN A 275 5.33 1.58 22.90
N GLN A 276 5.22 1.02 24.10
CA GLN A 276 6.25 1.17 25.12
C GLN A 276 7.42 0.21 24.79
N VAL A 277 8.63 0.77 24.67
CA VAL A 277 9.86 -0.02 24.49
C VAL A 277 10.26 -0.59 25.85
N HIS A 278 10.07 -1.89 26.03
CA HIS A 278 10.47 -2.61 27.24
C HIS A 278 11.84 -3.27 27.00
N ILE A 279 12.81 -3.03 27.89
CA ILE A 279 14.14 -3.66 27.84
C ILE A 279 14.24 -4.72 28.92
N ASN A 280 14.76 -5.90 28.57
CA ASN A 280 14.92 -7.01 29.50
C ASN A 280 16.10 -6.78 30.47
N GLU A 281 15.90 -7.06 31.76
CA GLU A 281 16.96 -7.02 32.80
C GLU A 281 18.12 -7.98 32.55
N ASN A 282 17.95 -9.00 31.71
CA ASN A 282 19.05 -9.88 31.34
C ASN A 282 20.18 -9.12 30.62
N PHE A 283 19.88 -8.00 29.97
CA PHE A 283 20.91 -7.15 29.35
C PHE A 283 21.83 -6.51 30.40
N SER A 284 21.31 -6.11 31.56
CA SER A 284 22.16 -5.58 32.64
C SER A 284 22.98 -6.71 33.26
N LYS A 285 22.39 -7.87 33.54
CA LYS A 285 23.11 -9.05 34.06
C LYS A 285 24.24 -9.48 33.12
N LEU A 286 23.99 -9.49 31.81
CA LEU A 286 25.00 -9.81 30.80
C LEU A 286 26.11 -8.76 30.76
N ALA A 287 25.76 -7.46 30.78
CA ALA A 287 26.75 -6.38 30.78
C ALA A 287 27.64 -6.43 32.02
N GLU A 288 27.06 -6.65 33.21
CA GLU A 288 27.80 -6.82 34.45
C GLU A 288 28.70 -8.05 34.43
N ALA A 289 28.19 -9.20 33.96
CA ALA A 289 28.98 -10.41 33.84
C ALA A 289 30.19 -10.22 32.90
N LEU A 290 30.00 -9.54 31.76
CA LEU A 290 31.09 -9.23 30.84
C LEU A 290 32.10 -8.25 31.45
N TYR A 291 31.64 -7.25 32.21
CA TYR A 291 32.54 -6.31 32.89
C TYR A 291 33.38 -6.99 33.98
N ILE A 292 32.76 -7.92 34.74
CA ILE A 292 33.46 -8.75 35.73
C ILE A 292 34.47 -9.67 35.04
N ALA A 293 34.09 -10.28 33.92
CA ALA A 293 34.96 -11.15 33.13
C ALA A 293 36.18 -10.38 32.58
N ASP A 294 36.00 -9.17 32.03
CA ASP A 294 37.12 -8.35 31.55
C ASP A 294 38.08 -7.98 32.69
N ARG A 295 37.56 -7.55 33.84
CA ARG A 295 38.40 -7.24 35.01
C ARG A 295 39.21 -8.45 35.45
N LYS A 296 38.60 -9.64 35.53
CA LYS A 296 39.28 -10.88 35.91
C LYS A 296 40.29 -11.33 34.86
N ALA A 297 40.00 -11.15 33.58
CA ALA A 297 40.95 -11.43 32.51
C ALA A 297 42.19 -10.53 32.60
N ARG A 298 42.01 -9.23 32.85
CA ARG A 298 43.11 -8.27 33.04
C ARG A 298 43.97 -8.62 34.25
N GLU A 299 43.35 -8.89 35.41
CA GLU A 299 44.05 -9.34 36.62
C GLU A 299 44.89 -10.60 36.33
N ALA A 300 44.32 -11.58 35.62
CA ALA A 300 45.03 -12.82 35.28
C ALA A 300 46.16 -12.62 34.27
N VAL A 301 46.03 -11.67 33.33
CA VAL A 301 47.10 -11.31 32.38
C VAL A 301 48.22 -10.57 33.10
N GLU A 302 47.89 -9.62 33.97
CA GLU A 302 48.88 -8.87 34.74
C GLU A 302 49.66 -9.79 35.69
N ALA A 303 48.98 -10.68 36.42
CA ALA A 303 49.63 -11.66 37.28
C ALA A 303 50.58 -12.59 36.50
N ARG A 304 50.17 -13.05 35.31
CA ARG A 304 51.02 -13.84 34.41
C ARG A 304 52.23 -13.04 33.93
N ALA A 305 52.05 -11.81 33.49
CA ALA A 305 53.14 -10.93 33.06
C ALA A 305 54.13 -10.64 34.20
N GLN A 306 53.67 -10.46 35.43
CA GLN A 306 54.54 -10.29 36.60
C GLN A 306 55.33 -11.56 36.92
N LEU A 307 54.71 -12.75 36.84
CA LEU A 307 55.40 -14.03 37.03
C LEU A 307 56.44 -14.28 35.94
N GLU A 308 56.10 -14.04 34.68
CA GLU A 308 57.05 -14.14 33.56
C GLU A 308 58.24 -13.19 33.73
N ARG A 309 58.00 -11.94 34.17
CA ARG A 309 59.07 -10.99 34.51
C ARG A 309 59.96 -11.50 35.64
N ARG A 310 59.38 -12.08 36.71
CA ARG A 310 60.16 -12.66 37.82
C ARG A 310 60.98 -13.88 37.39
N LEU A 311 60.42 -14.76 36.55
CA LEU A 311 61.15 -15.89 35.97
C LEU A 311 62.28 -15.41 35.06
N ALA A 312 62.03 -14.43 34.20
CA ALA A 312 63.05 -13.83 33.34
C ALA A 312 64.17 -13.16 34.15
N GLN A 313 63.84 -12.51 35.27
CA GLN A 313 64.84 -11.93 36.18
C GLN A 313 65.70 -13.01 36.85
N ARG A 314 65.08 -14.08 37.37
CA ARG A 314 65.81 -15.24 37.91
C ARG A 314 66.67 -15.94 36.86
N GLU A 315 66.20 -16.01 35.61
CA GLU A 315 66.98 -16.58 34.51
C GLU A 315 68.18 -15.69 34.15
N LYS A 316 68.01 -14.36 34.18
CA LYS A 316 69.12 -13.41 34.01
C LYS A 316 70.14 -13.53 35.13
N GLU A 317 69.69 -13.60 36.39
CA GLU A 317 70.57 -13.80 37.57
C GLU A 317 71.37 -15.09 37.45
N LYS A 318 70.74 -16.21 37.06
CA LYS A 318 71.46 -17.47 36.78
C LYS A 318 72.49 -17.34 35.65
N LYS A 319 72.20 -16.56 34.60
CA LYS A 319 73.14 -16.30 33.50
C LYS A 319 74.30 -15.44 33.98
N GLU A 320 74.05 -14.44 34.81
CA GLU A 320 75.08 -13.59 35.44
C GLU A 320 75.99 -14.41 36.36
N ASP A 321 75.44 -15.28 37.20
CA ASP A 321 76.20 -16.21 38.04
C ASP A 321 77.03 -17.20 37.21
N HIS A 322 76.45 -17.72 36.12
CA HIS A 322 77.18 -18.60 35.20
C HIS A 322 78.36 -17.87 34.53
N LEU A 323 78.13 -16.64 34.06
CA LEU A 323 79.19 -15.79 33.51
C LEU A 323 80.25 -15.44 34.56
N ARG A 324 79.84 -15.21 35.81
CA ARG A 324 80.74 -14.95 36.94
C ARG A 324 81.64 -16.15 37.24
N MET A 325 81.08 -17.37 37.29
CA MET A 325 81.85 -18.61 37.45
C MET A 325 82.82 -18.83 36.29
N LEU A 326 82.38 -18.57 35.05
CA LEU A 326 83.21 -18.74 33.86
C LEU A 326 84.35 -17.70 33.80
N ALA A 327 84.08 -16.46 34.21
CA ALA A 327 85.09 -15.41 34.36
C ALA A 327 86.07 -15.71 35.50
N GLN A 328 85.62 -16.30 36.61
CA GLN A 328 86.49 -16.75 37.69
C GLN A 328 87.40 -17.89 37.22
N ARG A 329 86.84 -18.90 36.54
CA ARG A 329 87.61 -19.99 35.91
C ARG A 329 88.64 -19.48 34.89
N ALA A 330 88.29 -18.45 34.11
CA ALA A 330 89.21 -17.81 33.16
C ALA A 330 90.30 -16.98 33.85
N ARG A 331 90.02 -16.35 35.00
CA ARG A 331 91.02 -15.67 35.84
C ARG A 331 91.96 -16.65 36.50
N ASP A 332 91.46 -17.77 37.03
CA ASP A 332 92.27 -18.82 37.65
C ASP A 332 93.24 -19.42 36.63
N HIS A 333 92.80 -19.63 35.37
CA HIS A 333 93.65 -20.07 34.27
C HIS A 333 94.71 -19.02 33.85
N ARG A 334 94.44 -17.72 34.03
CA ARG A 334 95.39 -16.63 33.68
C ARG A 334 96.38 -16.33 34.80
N ALA A 335 95.99 -16.55 36.06
CA ALA A 335 96.83 -16.33 37.24
C ALA A 335 97.97 -17.35 37.37
N GLY A 336 98.10 -18.30 36.43
CA GLY A 336 99.19 -19.27 36.41
C GLY A 336 99.17 -20.22 37.62
N ILE A 337 98.05 -20.29 38.35
CA ILE A 337 97.83 -21.33 39.35
C ILE A 337 97.59 -22.60 38.57
N ARG A 338 98.67 -23.38 38.41
CA ARG A 338 98.57 -24.82 38.15
C ARG A 338 97.54 -25.34 39.15
N ALA A 339 96.38 -25.75 38.63
CA ALA A 339 95.47 -26.56 39.43
C ALA A 339 96.33 -27.68 40.05
N PRO A 340 96.26 -27.89 41.38
CA PRO A 340 97.00 -28.98 41.99
C PRO A 340 96.65 -30.25 41.24
N ASP A 341 97.70 -31.04 40.94
CA ASP A 341 97.57 -32.40 40.47
C ASP A 341 96.47 -33.08 41.32
N GLU A 342 95.31 -33.37 40.72
CA GLU A 342 94.52 -34.51 41.19
C GLU A 342 95.27 -35.72 40.65
N ASP A 343 96.03 -36.33 41.55
CA ASP A 343 96.53 -37.70 41.45
C ASP A 343 95.46 -38.60 40.80
N PRO A 344 95.78 -39.25 39.68
CA PRO A 344 95.10 -40.44 39.25
C PRO A 344 95.74 -41.63 39.98
N GLU A 345 95.01 -42.27 40.89
CA GLU A 345 95.38 -43.63 41.31
C GLU A 345 94.30 -44.64 40.89
N SER A 346 94.70 -45.47 39.92
CA SER A 346 94.14 -46.76 39.52
C SER A 346 92.82 -46.79 38.72
N ASN A 347 92.92 -46.64 37.40
CA ASN A 347 92.63 -47.75 36.49
C ASN A 347 93.17 -47.48 35.08
N GLU A 348 93.81 -48.50 34.53
CA GLU A 348 94.69 -48.58 33.35
C GLU A 348 94.23 -47.80 32.10
N VAL A 349 95.18 -47.13 31.46
CA VAL A 349 95.01 -46.41 30.18
C VAL A 349 96.07 -46.92 29.19
N ASP A 350 95.62 -47.39 28.01
CA ASP A 350 96.45 -47.89 26.91
C ASP A 350 96.79 -46.77 25.88
N GLU A 351 97.82 -47.01 25.07
CA GLU A 351 98.60 -46.17 24.16
C GLU A 351 97.82 -45.51 23.00
N SER A 352 96.70 -44.83 23.29
CA SER A 352 95.99 -43.95 22.34
C SER A 352 95.27 -42.76 23.00
N GLY A 353 95.52 -42.50 24.29
CA GLY A 353 95.23 -41.22 24.95
C GLY A 353 93.77 -40.80 25.08
N LEU A 354 92.79 -41.71 25.02
CA LEU A 354 91.37 -41.41 25.22
C LEU A 354 90.67 -42.56 25.96
N THR A 355 89.96 -42.26 27.05
CA THR A 355 89.16 -43.27 27.78
C THR A 355 87.93 -43.70 26.98
N ALA A 356 87.52 -44.96 27.10
CA ALA A 356 86.32 -45.49 26.41
C ALA A 356 85.04 -44.72 26.80
N ALA A 357 84.96 -44.25 28.05
CA ALA A 357 83.85 -43.47 28.56
C ALA A 357 83.76 -42.05 27.93
N GLU A 358 84.89 -41.42 27.61
CA GLU A 358 84.91 -40.12 26.94
C GLU A 358 84.58 -40.24 25.45
N ARG A 359 85.01 -41.33 24.80
CA ARG A 359 84.65 -41.64 23.41
C ARG A 359 83.16 -41.95 23.26
N ASP A 360 82.55 -42.63 24.23
CA ASP A 360 81.12 -42.92 24.26
C ASP A 360 80.28 -41.68 24.59
N LYS A 361 80.73 -40.81 25.51
CA LYS A 361 80.10 -39.51 25.75
C LYS A 361 80.15 -38.61 24.51
N LEU A 362 81.28 -38.56 23.81
CA LEU A 362 81.41 -37.80 22.56
C LEU A 362 80.50 -38.37 21.46
N ARG A 363 80.32 -39.70 21.38
CA ARG A 363 79.37 -40.32 20.43
C ARG A 363 77.92 -40.04 20.82
N ALA A 364 77.58 -40.11 22.11
CA ALA A 364 76.24 -39.83 22.63
C ALA A 364 75.84 -38.37 22.45
N ASP A 365 76.76 -37.43 22.71
CA ASP A 365 76.54 -36.00 22.50
C ASP A 365 76.36 -35.68 21.02
N ARG A 366 77.19 -36.24 20.13
CA ARG A 366 77.00 -36.10 18.67
C ARG A 366 75.70 -36.71 18.18
N HIS A 367 75.19 -37.76 18.85
CA HIS A 367 73.90 -38.38 18.53
C HIS A 367 72.72 -37.51 19.00
N LYS A 368 72.85 -36.92 20.19
CA LYS A 368 71.85 -36.05 20.81
C LYS A 368 71.76 -34.70 20.10
N GLU A 369 72.89 -34.17 19.63
CA GLU A 369 72.97 -32.99 18.79
C GLU A 369 72.33 -33.22 17.42
N ARG A 370 72.66 -34.32 16.73
CA ARG A 370 71.96 -34.71 15.48
C ARG A 370 70.46 -34.91 15.67
N GLN A 371 70.01 -35.44 16.81
CA GLN A 371 68.58 -35.56 17.11
C GLN A 371 67.92 -34.20 17.37
N ARG A 372 68.58 -33.28 18.08
CA ARG A 372 68.08 -31.91 18.26
C ARG A 372 68.02 -31.15 16.93
N ASP A 373 69.04 -31.27 16.10
CA ASP A 373 69.07 -30.62 14.79
C ASP A 373 68.02 -31.21 13.83
N ARG A 374 67.79 -32.52 13.87
CA ARG A 374 66.71 -33.16 13.10
C ARG A 374 65.31 -32.78 13.60
N ASN A 375 65.12 -32.60 14.91
CA ASN A 375 63.86 -32.10 15.46
C ASN A 375 63.64 -30.62 15.17
N LEU A 376 64.69 -29.79 15.23
CA LEU A 376 64.63 -28.38 14.91
C LEU A 376 64.38 -28.16 13.40
N ALA A 377 65.00 -28.97 12.54
CA ALA A 377 64.74 -28.99 11.10
C ALA A 377 63.32 -29.46 10.74
N ARG A 378 62.69 -30.29 11.59
CA ARG A 378 61.33 -30.80 11.36
C ARG A 378 60.23 -29.90 11.96
N ALA A 379 60.55 -29.04 12.92
CA ALA A 379 59.56 -28.24 13.66
C ALA A 379 59.18 -26.90 12.99
N ALA A 380 60.05 -26.27 12.17
CA ALA A 380 59.70 -25.12 11.32
C ALA A 380 60.87 -24.66 10.41
N PRO A 381 60.89 -24.96 9.10
CA PRO A 381 61.96 -24.51 8.20
C PRO A 381 61.96 -22.99 7.94
N ASP A 382 60.82 -22.30 8.01
CA ASP A 382 60.69 -20.91 7.51
C ASP A 382 61.11 -19.82 8.51
N LYS A 383 61.32 -20.16 9.79
CA LYS A 383 61.71 -19.18 10.83
C LYS A 383 63.21 -19.07 11.04
N ARG A 384 64.01 -19.87 10.32
CA ARG A 384 65.47 -19.97 10.50
C ARG A 384 66.26 -18.81 9.87
N SER A 385 65.73 -18.15 8.84
CA SER A 385 66.44 -17.10 8.10
C SER A 385 66.52 -15.76 8.84
N LYS A 386 65.50 -15.42 9.65
CA LYS A 386 65.40 -14.08 10.27
C LYS A 386 66.20 -13.93 11.56
N LEU A 387 66.41 -15.02 12.32
CA LEU A 387 67.11 -14.95 13.62
C LEU A 387 68.62 -15.26 13.53
N VAL A 388 69.07 -15.88 12.43
CA VAL A 388 70.50 -16.13 12.16
C VAL A 388 71.15 -14.91 11.51
N LYS A 389 70.42 -14.18 10.64
CA LYS A 389 70.93 -12.99 9.94
C LYS A 389 71.17 -11.76 10.84
N ASP A 390 70.51 -11.71 12.00
CA ASP A 390 70.74 -10.66 13.01
C ASP A 390 71.79 -11.04 14.06
N ARG A 391 72.26 -12.30 14.06
CA ARG A 391 73.33 -12.78 14.97
C ARG A 391 74.73 -12.73 14.34
N GLU A 392 74.83 -12.49 13.03
CA GLU A 392 76.10 -12.38 12.28
C GLU A 392 76.47 -10.93 11.92
N ARG A 393 75.82 -9.91 12.50
CA ARG A 393 76.28 -8.52 12.38
C ARG A 393 77.15 -8.16 13.58
N ASP A 394 78.41 -8.55 13.48
CA ASP A 394 79.44 -8.19 14.46
C ASP A 394 79.75 -6.69 14.42
N ILE A 395 79.81 -6.10 15.62
CA ILE A 395 80.08 -4.68 15.90
C ILE A 395 81.49 -4.25 15.41
N SER A 396 82.32 -5.20 14.98
CA SER A 396 83.67 -4.99 14.43
C SER A 396 83.71 -4.66 12.93
N GLU A 397 82.74 -5.07 12.11
CA GLU A 397 82.68 -4.67 10.68
C GLU A 397 82.19 -3.23 10.50
N GLN A 398 81.54 -2.68 11.53
CA GLN A 398 81.06 -1.31 11.56
C GLN A 398 82.14 -0.27 11.91
N ILE A 399 83.31 -0.72 12.38
CA ILE A 399 84.47 0.13 12.72
C ILE A 399 85.60 -0.02 11.70
N ALA A 400 85.78 -1.20 11.09
CA ALA A 400 86.83 -1.45 10.10
C ALA A 400 86.57 -0.86 8.70
N LEU A 401 85.38 -0.31 8.45
CA LEU A 401 84.98 0.31 7.17
C LEU A 401 84.84 1.84 7.22
N GLY A 402 85.42 2.50 8.23
CA GLY A 402 85.82 3.92 8.19
C GLY A 402 84.78 4.96 7.74
N LEU A 403 83.48 4.73 7.90
CA LEU A 403 82.43 5.65 7.44
C LEU A 403 81.89 6.52 8.59
N PRO A 404 81.91 7.87 8.44
CA PRO A 404 81.42 8.82 9.43
C PRO A 404 79.89 8.94 9.45
N ALA A 405 79.42 9.61 10.51
CA ALA A 405 78.03 9.90 10.88
C ALA A 405 77.06 10.13 9.70
N LYS A 406 75.82 9.63 9.85
CA LYS A 406 74.70 9.93 8.95
C LYS A 406 74.44 11.44 8.88
N THR A 407 75.05 12.09 7.91
CA THR A 407 74.57 13.31 7.29
C THR A 407 73.98 12.94 5.94
N ASN A 408 72.70 13.27 5.74
CA ASN A 408 72.01 13.19 4.46
C ASN A 408 72.89 13.71 3.33
N GLN A 409 73.17 12.86 2.35
CA GLN A 409 73.37 13.25 0.95
C GLN A 409 73.12 12.03 0.05
N GLY A 410 72.47 12.29 -1.07
CA GLY A 410 71.67 11.34 -1.85
C GLY A 410 72.47 10.35 -2.68
N GLY A 411 71.79 9.26 -3.04
CA GLY A 411 72.37 8.16 -3.80
C GLY A 411 71.33 7.22 -4.39
N GLU A 412 70.27 7.76 -5.02
CA GLU A 412 69.52 7.14 -6.13
C GLU A 412 68.57 8.19 -6.71
N ALA A 413 68.31 8.13 -8.02
CA ALA A 413 67.65 9.15 -8.80
C ALA A 413 66.30 9.64 -8.22
N MET A 414 66.00 10.92 -8.41
CA MET A 414 64.80 11.60 -7.93
C MET A 414 63.51 10.87 -8.37
N PHE A 415 62.87 10.17 -7.43
CA PHE A 415 61.46 9.78 -7.56
C PHE A 415 60.60 10.84 -6.85
N ASP A 416 59.61 11.39 -7.55
CA ASP A 416 58.66 12.35 -6.98
C ASP A 416 57.83 11.65 -5.90
N GLN A 417 58.00 12.10 -4.65
CA GLN A 417 57.33 11.56 -3.47
C GLN A 417 55.79 11.62 -3.58
N ARG A 418 55.25 12.47 -4.46
CA ARG A 418 53.81 12.55 -4.75
C ARG A 418 53.27 11.34 -5.52
N LEU A 419 54.13 10.59 -6.21
CA LEU A 419 53.74 9.39 -6.95
C LEU A 419 53.76 8.11 -6.10
N PHE A 420 54.49 8.09 -4.98
CA PHE A 420 54.76 6.86 -4.22
C PHE A 420 53.59 6.34 -3.34
N ASN A 421 52.47 7.06 -3.28
CA ASN A 421 51.28 6.66 -2.52
C ASN A 421 49.97 6.69 -3.32
N ASN A 422 50.04 6.74 -4.65
CA ASN A 422 48.85 6.58 -5.48
C ASN A 422 48.52 5.08 -5.60
N SER A 423 47.65 4.60 -4.71
CA SER A 423 47.29 3.19 -4.51
C SER A 423 46.42 2.59 -5.62
N LYS A 424 46.92 2.53 -6.87
CA LYS A 424 46.20 1.94 -8.02
C LYS A 424 46.91 0.74 -8.67
N GLY A 425 47.80 0.06 -7.94
CA GLY A 425 48.65 -1.00 -8.51
C GLY A 425 48.11 -2.43 -8.46
N MET A 426 47.14 -2.75 -7.60
CA MET A 426 46.77 -4.15 -7.30
C MET A 426 45.31 -4.51 -7.61
N ASP A 427 44.45 -3.55 -7.92
CA ASP A 427 42.99 -3.71 -7.98
C ASP A 427 42.40 -3.59 -9.40
N SER A 428 43.22 -3.23 -10.40
CA SER A 428 42.77 -2.83 -11.74
C SER A 428 42.46 -3.99 -12.71
N GLY A 429 42.06 -5.17 -12.23
CA GLY A 429 41.91 -6.35 -13.08
C GLY A 429 40.91 -7.42 -12.65
N TYR A 430 40.22 -7.24 -11.51
CA TYR A 430 39.20 -8.17 -11.02
C TYR A 430 37.88 -7.42 -10.84
N GLY A 431 37.24 -7.10 -11.96
CA GLY A 431 35.87 -6.54 -11.99
C GLY A 431 34.96 -7.49 -12.75
N ASP A 432 33.79 -7.77 -12.17
CA ASP A 432 32.70 -8.50 -12.81
C ASP A 432 32.24 -7.77 -14.09
N ASP A 433 31.85 -8.50 -15.14
CA ASP A 433 31.47 -7.91 -16.44
C ASP A 433 30.24 -6.99 -16.34
N GLU A 434 29.48 -7.09 -15.25
CA GLU A 434 28.34 -6.23 -14.91
C GLU A 434 28.71 -4.91 -14.22
N ALA A 435 29.96 -4.74 -13.75
CA ALA A 435 30.42 -3.53 -13.10
C ALA A 435 30.84 -2.46 -14.13
N TYR A 436 30.11 -1.34 -14.18
CA TYR A 436 30.32 -0.26 -15.15
C TYR A 436 31.55 0.63 -14.81
N ASN A 437 32.74 0.03 -14.79
CA ASN A 437 34.03 0.64 -14.41
C ASN A 437 34.88 1.09 -15.63
N VAL A 438 34.25 1.37 -16.76
CA VAL A 438 34.92 1.67 -18.04
C VAL A 438 35.71 3.00 -18.02
N TYR A 439 35.36 3.93 -17.12
CA TYR A 439 36.01 5.24 -17.04
C TYR A 439 36.51 5.57 -15.63
N ASP A 440 37.77 5.98 -15.55
CA ASP A 440 38.46 6.35 -14.30
C ASP A 440 38.05 7.72 -13.72
N LYS A 441 37.40 8.58 -14.51
CA LYS A 441 37.05 9.97 -14.13
C LYS A 441 35.63 10.31 -14.59
N PRO A 442 34.82 11.02 -13.78
CA PRO A 442 33.51 11.51 -14.19
C PRO A 442 33.66 12.59 -15.27
N TRP A 443 32.70 12.64 -16.19
CA TRP A 443 32.67 13.60 -17.32
C TRP A 443 32.70 15.08 -16.89
N ARG A 444 32.28 15.40 -15.65
CA ARG A 444 32.40 16.74 -15.04
C ARG A 444 32.87 16.62 -13.59
N ASN A 445 33.93 17.36 -13.23
CA ASN A 445 34.45 17.47 -11.86
C ASN A 445 33.56 18.39 -11.00
N GLN A 446 32.30 18.04 -10.78
CA GLN A 446 31.35 18.91 -10.08
C GLN A 446 31.62 19.01 -8.56
N ASP A 447 32.29 18.01 -7.98
CA ASP A 447 32.53 17.93 -6.53
C ASP A 447 33.61 18.91 -6.03
N ASN A 448 34.61 19.26 -6.85
CA ASN A 448 35.65 20.21 -6.44
C ASN A 448 35.27 21.68 -6.67
N VAL A 449 34.40 21.96 -7.64
CA VAL A 449 33.98 23.34 -7.94
C VAL A 449 32.96 23.82 -6.89
N GLY A 450 32.11 22.93 -6.36
CA GLY A 450 31.17 23.25 -5.28
C GLY A 450 31.82 23.76 -3.97
N ALA A 451 33.05 23.34 -3.67
CA ALA A 451 33.78 23.75 -2.46
C ALA A 451 34.50 25.12 -2.58
N HIS A 452 34.67 25.65 -3.81
CA HIS A 452 35.42 26.88 -4.08
C HIS A 452 34.58 28.01 -4.68
N ILE A 453 33.33 27.77 -5.09
CA ILE A 453 32.48 28.82 -5.68
C ILE A 453 31.97 29.84 -4.63
N TYR A 454 31.87 29.48 -3.34
CA TYR A 454 31.46 30.43 -2.29
C TYR A 454 32.29 30.26 -1.01
N ARG A 455 33.46 30.92 -0.97
CA ARG A 455 34.19 31.22 0.27
C ARG A 455 34.37 32.73 0.39
N PRO A 456 33.67 33.42 1.31
CA PRO A 456 33.84 34.87 1.48
C PRO A 456 35.25 35.19 2.03
N SER A 457 36.05 35.99 1.33
CA SER A 457 37.44 36.34 1.71
C SER A 457 37.53 37.47 2.75
N ARG A 458 36.65 37.49 3.76
CA ARG A 458 36.55 38.60 4.73
C ARG A 458 37.82 38.81 5.58
N ASN A 459 38.73 37.83 5.62
CA ASN A 459 40.02 37.96 6.31
C ASN A 459 41.18 38.38 5.40
N ALA A 460 41.04 38.35 4.07
CA ALA A 460 42.13 38.75 3.16
C ALA A 460 42.19 40.28 2.94
N ASP A 461 41.06 40.98 3.07
CA ASP A 461 40.98 42.42 2.82
C ASP A 461 41.40 43.30 4.02
N LYS A 462 41.38 42.73 5.23
CA LYS A 462 41.66 43.46 6.47
C LYS A 462 43.13 43.84 6.60
N ASP A 463 44.01 43.02 6.04
CA ASP A 463 45.46 43.24 6.03
C ASP A 463 45.89 44.20 4.92
N ASN A 464 45.07 44.39 3.88
CA ASN A 464 45.40 45.22 2.72
C ASN A 464 44.88 46.67 2.80
N TYR A 465 43.82 46.97 3.57
CA TYR A 465 43.17 48.30 3.55
C TYR A 465 42.75 48.88 4.92
N GLY A 466 43.24 48.34 6.04
CA GLY A 466 42.66 48.60 7.39
C GLY A 466 43.31 49.65 8.29
N GLY A 467 44.04 50.66 7.78
CA GLY A 467 44.82 51.58 8.62
C GLY A 467 44.18 52.94 8.97
N ASP A 468 43.27 53.47 8.14
CA ASP A 468 43.00 54.93 8.14
C ASP A 468 41.52 55.31 8.37
N ILE A 469 40.64 54.32 8.53
CA ILE A 469 39.18 54.57 8.68
C ILE A 469 38.83 54.91 10.14
N ASP A 470 39.49 54.30 11.12
CA ASP A 470 39.24 54.54 12.56
C ASP A 470 39.76 55.92 13.03
N ALA A 471 40.73 56.51 12.33
CA ALA A 471 41.26 57.84 12.62
C ALA A 471 40.32 58.95 12.14
N ILE A 472 39.60 58.74 11.03
CA ILE A 472 38.68 59.72 10.43
C ILE A 472 37.35 59.78 11.21
N VAL A 473 36.85 58.62 11.67
CA VAL A 473 35.59 58.51 12.44
C VAL A 473 35.64 59.21 13.80
N ASN A 474 36.84 59.38 14.39
CA ASN A 474 37.00 59.98 15.72
C ASN A 474 37.17 61.50 15.72
N THR A 475 37.20 62.16 14.56
CA THR A 475 37.21 63.64 14.49
C THR A 475 35.79 64.20 14.39
N ARG A 476 35.27 64.73 15.51
CA ARG A 476 33.92 65.34 15.63
C ARG A 476 33.83 66.71 14.92
N ARG A 477 34.17 66.79 13.63
CA ARG A 477 34.17 68.04 12.84
C ARG A 477 32.94 68.22 11.95
N PHE A 478 32.03 67.25 11.89
CA PHE A 478 30.77 67.36 11.13
C PHE A 478 29.63 66.68 11.88
N VAL A 479 28.76 67.46 12.53
CA VAL A 479 27.44 67.03 13.03
C VAL A 479 26.41 67.99 12.42
N ALA A 480 25.40 67.45 11.74
CA ALA A 480 24.29 68.23 11.18
C ALA A 480 23.09 68.18 12.13
N ASP A 481 22.41 69.31 12.36
CA ASP A 481 21.34 69.45 13.35
C ASP A 481 19.98 68.81 12.97
N LYS A 482 19.93 68.01 11.91
CA LYS A 482 18.72 67.26 11.50
C LYS A 482 19.08 65.90 10.93
N GLU A 483 18.76 64.86 11.69
CA GLU A 483 18.90 63.46 11.27
C GLU A 483 17.70 63.03 10.39
N PHE A 484 17.99 62.28 9.33
CA PHE A 484 17.00 61.71 8.42
C PHE A 484 16.39 60.45 9.06
N ALA A 485 15.06 60.35 9.11
CA ALA A 485 14.38 59.22 9.72
C ALA A 485 14.78 57.91 9.00
N GLY A 486 15.47 57.01 9.71
CA GLY A 486 15.90 55.71 9.20
C GLY A 486 17.36 55.33 9.47
N THR A 487 18.17 56.18 10.08
CA THR A 487 19.59 55.88 10.36
C THR A 487 19.90 55.90 11.87
N SER A 488 19.52 54.85 12.60
CA SER A 488 20.08 54.61 13.95
C SER A 488 21.45 53.93 13.84
N SER A 489 22.48 54.54 14.44
CA SER A 489 23.89 54.11 14.38
C SER A 489 24.20 52.91 15.28
N SER A 490 23.38 51.87 15.25
CA SER A 490 23.56 50.68 16.12
C SER A 490 23.47 49.34 15.38
N ASN A 491 23.70 49.30 14.07
CA ASN A 491 23.76 48.02 13.35
C ASN A 491 24.96 47.93 12.41
N THR A 492 25.95 47.15 12.82
CA THR A 492 27.01 46.64 11.96
C THR A 492 26.39 45.76 10.87
N ARG A 493 26.32 46.27 9.63
CA ARG A 493 25.81 45.54 8.46
C ARG A 493 26.74 44.37 8.11
N ALA A 494 26.26 43.15 8.32
CA ALA A 494 26.86 41.93 7.77
C ALA A 494 25.75 41.04 7.21
N GLY A 495 25.53 41.09 5.90
CA GLY A 495 24.62 40.21 5.18
C GLY A 495 24.08 40.84 3.90
N PRO A 496 23.88 40.08 2.82
CA PRO A 496 23.24 40.59 1.61
C PRO A 496 21.74 40.86 1.85
N VAL A 497 21.26 41.96 1.27
CA VAL A 497 19.90 42.50 1.38
C VAL A 497 18.86 41.50 0.84
N GLN A 498 17.86 41.16 1.66
CA GLN A 498 16.64 40.48 1.22
C GLN A 498 15.55 41.53 1.00
N PHE A 499 14.88 41.47 -0.14
CA PHE A 499 13.68 42.28 -0.41
C PHE A 499 12.47 41.62 0.27
N GLU A 500 11.81 42.36 1.15
CA GLU A 500 10.47 41.99 1.62
C GLU A 500 9.45 42.33 0.52
N LYS A 501 8.66 41.33 0.13
CA LYS A 501 7.47 41.50 -0.71
C LYS A 501 6.30 41.73 0.24
N ASP A 502 5.81 42.97 0.29
CA ASP A 502 4.65 43.35 1.08
C ASP A 502 3.40 42.52 0.75
N ALA A 503 2.72 42.06 1.79
CA ALA A 503 1.40 41.46 1.73
C ALA A 503 0.32 42.53 1.98
N PRO A 504 -0.77 42.60 1.21
CA PRO A 504 -1.87 43.51 1.53
C PRO A 504 -2.83 42.88 2.55
N SER A 505 -2.90 43.51 3.72
CA SER A 505 -3.95 43.32 4.72
C SER A 505 -5.25 44.01 4.32
N SER A 506 -6.34 43.41 4.76
CA SER A 506 -7.75 43.77 4.60
C SER A 506 -8.15 45.11 5.24
N ARG A 507 -9.05 45.87 4.59
CA ARG A 507 -10.50 46.00 4.90
C ARG A 507 -11.07 47.44 4.77
N ASP A 508 -12.30 47.48 4.27
CA ASP A 508 -13.35 48.53 4.26
C ASP A 508 -13.57 49.41 2.99
N GLU A 509 -14.79 49.26 2.45
CA GLU A 509 -15.51 49.89 1.30
C GLU A 509 -16.12 51.28 1.65
N PRO A 510 -16.87 52.02 0.79
CA PRO A 510 -16.99 52.06 -0.69
C PRO A 510 -16.89 53.50 -1.30
N SER A 511 -16.66 53.64 -2.63
CA SER A 511 -17.45 54.48 -3.58
C SER A 511 -16.73 54.85 -4.90
N GLN A 512 -17.42 54.54 -6.01
CA GLN A 512 -17.53 55.24 -7.31
C GLN A 512 -16.29 55.69 -8.14
N SER A 513 -16.27 55.10 -9.35
CA SER A 513 -16.11 55.73 -10.68
C SER A 513 -14.83 55.49 -11.51
N ARG A 514 -15.07 54.81 -12.64
CA ARG A 514 -14.55 55.01 -14.01
C ARG A 514 -13.04 54.81 -14.32
N SER A 515 -12.86 53.81 -15.19
CA SER A 515 -12.25 53.87 -16.55
C SER A 515 -10.81 53.39 -16.78
N ASN A 516 -10.74 52.47 -17.76
CA ASN A 516 -9.72 52.28 -18.82
C ASN A 516 -8.39 51.55 -18.52
N GLN A 517 -8.41 50.26 -18.87
CA GLN A 517 -7.45 49.41 -19.64
C GLN A 517 -6.56 50.16 -20.68
N PRO A 518 -5.50 49.55 -21.31
CA PRO A 518 -5.13 48.12 -21.36
C PRO A 518 -3.61 47.70 -21.42
N ASP A 519 -3.40 46.36 -21.42
CA ASP A 519 -2.31 45.48 -21.96
C ASP A 519 -0.86 45.57 -21.42
N ALA A 520 -0.03 44.51 -21.26
CA ALA A 520 0.05 43.19 -21.90
C ALA A 520 0.81 42.16 -21.02
N ASP A 521 0.86 40.90 -21.49
CA ASP A 521 1.71 39.75 -21.09
C ASP A 521 1.10 38.72 -20.12
N PHE A 522 0.14 37.95 -20.65
CA PHE A 522 -0.26 36.66 -20.12
C PHE A 522 -0.02 35.58 -21.18
N ASP A 523 0.93 34.65 -20.96
CA ASP A 523 1.19 33.49 -21.83
C ASP A 523 0.01 32.49 -21.71
N PRO A 524 -0.90 32.41 -22.70
CA PRO A 524 -2.12 31.62 -22.61
C PRO A 524 -1.89 30.12 -22.89
N PHE A 525 -0.70 29.73 -23.33
CA PHE A 525 -0.39 28.36 -23.72
C PHE A 525 0.61 27.66 -22.78
N GLY A 526 1.10 28.36 -21.75
CA GLY A 526 1.93 27.77 -20.70
C GLY A 526 3.23 27.13 -21.20
N LEU A 527 3.75 27.64 -22.32
CA LEU A 527 4.90 27.07 -23.02
C LEU A 527 6.19 27.26 -22.21
N ASP A 528 6.30 28.35 -21.44
CA ASP A 528 7.44 28.60 -20.56
C ASP A 528 7.53 27.58 -19.41
N ARG A 529 6.38 27.13 -18.91
CA ARG A 529 6.34 26.08 -17.89
C ARG A 529 6.67 24.72 -18.49
N PHE A 530 6.18 24.43 -19.69
CA PHE A 530 6.45 23.19 -20.43
C PHE A 530 7.94 23.05 -20.80
N LEU A 531 8.60 24.12 -21.25
CA LEU A 531 10.03 24.11 -21.54
C LEU A 531 10.90 23.96 -20.27
N SER A 532 10.45 24.50 -19.14
CA SER A 532 11.13 24.32 -17.84
C SER A 532 10.99 22.90 -17.28
N GLU A 533 9.90 22.21 -17.61
CA GLU A 533 9.59 20.85 -17.16
C GLU A 533 10.23 19.78 -18.06
N ALA A 534 10.29 20.02 -19.37
CA ALA A 534 11.01 19.18 -20.33
C ALA A 534 12.52 19.14 -20.04
N LYS A 535 13.10 20.23 -19.51
CA LYS A 535 14.53 20.27 -19.12
C LYS A 535 14.85 19.51 -17.83
N ARG A 536 13.83 19.10 -17.05
CA ARG A 536 13.98 18.35 -15.79
C ARG A 536 13.65 16.85 -15.91
N ALA A 537 13.07 16.41 -17.02
CA ALA A 537 12.57 15.05 -17.20
C ALA A 537 13.63 13.99 -17.61
N ASP A 538 14.87 14.37 -17.92
CA ASP A 538 15.89 13.42 -18.43
C ASP A 538 16.75 12.74 -17.33
N LYS A 539 16.37 12.85 -16.05
CA LYS A 539 17.04 12.11 -14.96
C LYS A 539 16.04 11.55 -13.96
N SER A 540 15.52 10.35 -14.26
CA SER A 540 15.34 9.23 -13.30
C SER A 540 14.10 8.38 -13.64
N GLY A 541 14.31 7.37 -14.49
CA GLY A 541 13.57 6.10 -14.47
C GLY A 541 14.58 5.02 -14.82
N ARG A 542 14.79 3.98 -14.02
CA ARG A 542 14.11 2.69 -14.17
C ARG A 542 14.52 1.74 -13.04
N LYS A 543 13.55 1.15 -12.34
CA LYS A 543 13.42 -0.30 -12.16
C LYS A 543 12.08 -0.61 -11.47
N ARG A 544 11.17 -1.21 -12.24
CA ARG A 544 10.07 -2.06 -11.77
C ARG A 544 10.08 -3.30 -12.63
N ASP A 545 9.83 -4.41 -11.94
CA ASP A 545 9.79 -5.78 -12.42
C ASP A 545 8.77 -6.01 -13.53
N HIS A 546 9.08 -6.93 -14.43
CA HIS A 546 8.07 -7.85 -14.93
C HIS A 546 8.70 -9.21 -15.30
N HIS A 547 8.09 -10.24 -14.74
CA HIS A 547 8.20 -11.64 -15.12
C HIS A 547 7.99 -11.85 -16.62
N ASP A 548 8.78 -12.76 -17.22
CA ASP A 548 8.21 -13.78 -18.09
C ASP A 548 9.06 -15.05 -18.18
N ARG A 549 8.35 -16.13 -18.50
CA ARG A 549 8.68 -17.57 -18.46
C ARG A 549 9.84 -17.99 -19.36
N HIS A 550 10.56 -19.04 -18.96
CA HIS A 550 10.90 -20.13 -19.89
C HIS A 550 11.16 -21.48 -19.21
N ASP A 551 10.67 -22.52 -19.88
CA ASP A 551 10.89 -23.94 -19.69
C ASP A 551 12.37 -24.34 -19.53
N GLN A 552 12.66 -25.41 -18.77
CA GLN A 552 13.16 -26.66 -19.37
C GLN A 552 13.36 -27.82 -18.39
N HIS A 553 13.09 -28.98 -18.98
CA HIS A 553 13.17 -30.36 -18.52
C HIS A 553 14.63 -30.86 -18.41
N GLY A 554 14.93 -31.76 -17.46
CA GLY A 554 16.17 -32.56 -17.45
C GLY A 554 16.28 -33.51 -16.24
N LYS A 555 15.55 -34.64 -16.22
CA LYS A 555 16.02 -36.02 -16.45
C LYS A 555 17.26 -36.51 -15.64
N LYS A 556 16.98 -37.51 -14.78
CA LYS A 556 17.70 -38.81 -14.54
C LYS A 556 19.17 -38.76 -14.10
N ARG A 557 19.61 -39.51 -13.07
CA ARG A 557 19.76 -40.98 -12.96
C ARG A 557 19.99 -41.35 -11.47
N ARG A 558 19.39 -42.41 -10.90
CA ARG A 558 19.77 -43.84 -10.92
C ARG A 558 21.17 -44.08 -10.32
N ASP A 559 21.24 -44.49 -9.05
CA ASP A 559 21.40 -45.89 -8.62
C ASP A 559 20.72 -46.11 -7.27
#